data_AF-A0ABD6GHM6-F1
#
_entry.id   AF-A0ABD6GHM6-F1
#
_cell.length_a   1.000
_cell.length_b   1.000
_cell.length_c   1.000
_cell.angle_alpha   90.00
_cell.angle_beta   90.00
_cell.angle_gamma   90.00
#
_symmetry.space_group_name_H-M   'P 1'
#
loop_
_entity.id
_entity.type
_entity.pdbx_description
1 polymer ?
#
loop_
_entity_poly.entity_id
_entity_poly.type
_entity_poly.pdbx_seq_one_letter_code
_entity_poly.pdbx_strand_id
1 'polypeptide(L)'
;MFTEIFATLISFFMIDPIEADLRSRLASMNSSASTIEQAQTCVRDSAPKLLQQALGDPSWAVASGLRISFGWTTPVAVVSEISPECRTAFSLLGSETGGDV
;
A
#
# COMPACT_ATOMS: atom_id res chain seq x y z
N MET A 1 -7.69 23.14 -20.01
CA MET A 1 -8.56 22.18 -20.73
C MET A 1 -8.24 20.74 -20.32
N PHE A 2 -7.01 20.25 -20.53
CA PHE A 2 -6.63 18.89 -20.10
C PHE A 2 -6.65 18.68 -18.58
N THR A 3 -6.37 19.71 -17.80
CA THR A 3 -6.46 19.69 -16.32
C THR A 3 -7.83 19.28 -15.79
N GLU A 4 -8.91 19.72 -16.45
CA GLU A 4 -10.30 19.38 -16.09
C GLU A 4 -10.58 17.89 -16.37
N ILE A 5 -10.01 17.36 -17.46
CA ILE A 5 -10.11 15.94 -17.84
C ILE A 5 -9.35 15.06 -16.85
N PHE A 6 -8.15 15.46 -16.44
CA PHE A 6 -7.40 14.71 -15.42
C PHE A 6 -8.07 14.77 -14.04
N ALA A 7 -8.62 15.91 -13.64
CA ALA A 7 -9.35 16.03 -12.37
C ALA A 7 -10.61 15.15 -12.33
N THR A 8 -11.37 15.10 -13.42
CA THR A 8 -12.56 14.23 -13.53
C THR A 8 -12.19 12.75 -13.60
N LEU A 9 -11.12 12.39 -14.30
CA LEU A 9 -10.60 11.01 -14.30
C LEU A 9 -10.13 10.57 -12.92
N ILE A 10 -9.39 11.42 -12.20
CA ILE A 10 -8.95 11.13 -10.83
C ILE A 10 -10.17 11.00 -9.90
N SER A 11 -11.14 11.90 -9.99
CA SER A 11 -12.37 11.83 -9.18
C SER A 11 -13.13 10.52 -9.43
N PHE A 12 -13.32 10.14 -10.70
CA PHE A 12 -14.05 8.93 -11.07
C PHE A 12 -13.28 7.63 -10.75
N PHE A 13 -11.95 7.62 -10.89
CA PHE A 13 -11.11 6.45 -10.57
C PHE A 13 -10.70 6.35 -9.10
N MET A 14 -10.86 7.41 -8.30
CA MET A 14 -10.37 7.44 -6.92
C MET A 14 -11.50 7.60 -5.90
N ILE A 15 -12.65 8.20 -6.25
CA ILE A 15 -13.76 8.40 -5.29
C ILE A 15 -14.81 7.29 -5.42
N ASP A 16 -15.16 6.87 -6.64
CA ASP A 16 -16.16 5.81 -6.85
C ASP A 16 -15.68 4.37 -6.53
N PRO A 17 -14.46 3.91 -6.92
CA PRO A 17 -14.09 2.51 -6.70
C PRO A 17 -13.63 2.24 -5.26
N ILE A 18 -13.25 3.27 -4.52
CA ILE A 18 -12.75 3.10 -3.16
C ILE A 18 -13.86 2.53 -2.25
N GLU A 19 -15.07 3.07 -2.29
CA GLU A 19 -16.12 2.59 -1.36
C GLU A 19 -16.61 1.17 -1.63
N ALA A 20 -16.69 0.76 -2.90
CA ALA A 20 -17.19 -0.55 -3.29
C ALA A 20 -16.19 -1.69 -2.99
N ASP A 21 -14.89 -1.45 -3.25
CA ASP A 21 -13.84 -2.45 -3.02
C ASP A 21 -13.39 -2.51 -1.55
N LEU A 22 -13.52 -1.40 -0.79
CA LEU A 22 -13.27 -1.42 0.65
C LEU A 22 -14.29 -2.31 1.38
N ARG A 23 -15.59 -2.23 1.06
CA ARG A 23 -16.60 -3.05 1.75
C ARG A 23 -16.43 -4.54 1.48
N SER A 24 -16.10 -4.94 0.26
CA SER A 24 -15.82 -6.34 -0.09
C SER A 24 -14.54 -6.86 0.57
N ARG A 25 -13.46 -6.06 0.57
CA ARG A 25 -12.20 -6.42 1.24
C ARG A 25 -12.34 -6.48 2.77
N LEU A 26 -13.04 -5.54 3.39
CA LEU A 26 -13.32 -5.56 4.83
C LEU A 26 -14.20 -6.76 5.22
N ALA A 27 -15.15 -7.17 4.36
CA ALA A 27 -15.98 -8.34 4.61
C ALA A 27 -15.21 -9.67 4.42
N SER A 28 -14.19 -9.70 3.55
CA SER A 28 -13.35 -10.90 3.32
C SER A 28 -12.18 -11.03 4.30
N MET A 29 -11.76 -9.95 4.95
CA MET A 29 -10.67 -9.95 5.92
C MET A 29 -11.22 -10.20 7.33
N ASN A 30 -11.43 -11.47 7.68
CA ASN A 30 -11.64 -11.92 9.06
C ASN A 30 -10.33 -11.88 9.89
N SER A 31 -9.42 -10.93 9.64
CA SER A 31 -8.24 -10.75 10.50
C SER A 31 -8.62 -9.86 11.67
N SER A 32 -7.97 -10.06 12.83
CA SER A 32 -8.22 -9.26 14.00
C SER A 32 -8.05 -7.76 13.67
N ALA A 33 -9.09 -6.95 13.93
CA ALA A 33 -9.07 -5.52 13.62
C ALA A 33 -7.82 -4.82 14.21
N SER A 34 -7.32 -5.33 15.33
CA SER A 34 -6.09 -4.89 16.00
C SER A 34 -4.81 -5.03 15.16
N THR A 35 -4.67 -6.07 14.33
CA THR A 35 -3.48 -6.23 13.50
C THR A 35 -3.55 -5.35 12.25
N ILE A 36 -4.75 -5.17 11.68
CA ILE A 36 -4.97 -4.23 10.58
C ILE A 36 -4.67 -2.80 11.04
N GLU A 37 -5.15 -2.39 12.21
CA GLU A 37 -4.90 -1.05 12.75
C GLU A 37 -3.40 -0.79 12.99
N GLN A 38 -2.66 -1.77 13.50
CA GLN A 38 -1.21 -1.66 13.70
C GLN A 38 -0.47 -1.48 12.37
N ALA A 39 -0.82 -2.26 11.35
CA ALA A 39 -0.22 -2.12 10.03
C ALA A 39 -0.61 -0.80 9.34
N GLN A 40 -1.87 -0.38 9.45
CA GLN A 40 -2.32 0.91 8.92
C GLN A 40 -1.59 2.08 9.57
N THR A 41 -1.40 2.03 10.89
CA THR A 41 -0.63 3.04 11.63
C THR A 41 0.80 3.10 11.10
N CYS A 42 1.44 1.94 10.91
CA CYS A 42 2.81 1.90 10.41
C CYS A 42 2.95 2.41 8.97
N VAL A 43 2.00 2.07 8.09
CA VAL A 43 1.93 2.63 6.73
C VAL A 43 1.75 4.13 6.78
N ARG A 44 0.85 4.63 7.62
CA ARG A 44 0.53 6.05 7.72
C ARG A 44 1.74 6.85 8.22
N ASP A 45 2.51 6.30 9.15
CA ASP A 45 3.74 6.91 9.67
C ASP A 45 4.93 6.82 8.69
N SER A 46 4.95 5.79 7.84
CA SER A 46 6.01 5.58 6.84
C SER A 46 5.73 6.26 5.50
N ALA A 47 4.47 6.58 5.19
CA ALA A 47 4.06 7.22 3.95
C ALA A 47 4.82 8.54 3.64
N PRO A 48 5.07 9.44 4.62
CA PRO A 48 5.85 10.64 4.37
C PRO A 48 7.32 10.33 4.03
N LYS A 49 7.92 9.34 4.70
CA LYS A 49 9.32 8.92 4.43
C LYS A 49 9.45 8.32 3.03
N LEU A 50 8.49 7.48 2.63
CA LEU A 50 8.40 6.93 1.28
C LEU A 50 8.31 8.05 0.23
N LEU A 51 7.50 9.06 0.50
CA LEU A 51 7.34 10.19 -0.42
C LEU A 51 8.64 11.01 -0.53
N GLN A 52 9.33 11.26 0.59
CA GLN A 52 10.63 11.94 0.56
C GLN A 52 11.69 11.13 -0.19
N GLN A 53 11.75 9.81 0.00
CA GLN A 53 12.68 8.94 -0.72
C GLN A 53 12.38 8.92 -2.22
N ALA A 54 11.11 8.84 -2.62
CA ALA A 54 10.72 8.84 -4.03
C ALA A 54 11.03 10.18 -4.72
N LEU A 55 10.91 11.30 -3.98
CA LEU A 55 11.26 12.63 -4.47
C LEU A 55 12.77 12.86 -4.52
N GLY A 56 13.51 12.32 -3.54
CA GLY A 56 14.97 12.45 -3.46
C GLY A 56 15.72 11.50 -4.40
N ASP A 57 15.14 10.33 -4.69
CA ASP A 57 15.69 9.34 -5.60
C ASP A 57 14.61 8.83 -6.59
N PRO A 58 14.40 9.58 -7.69
CA PRO A 58 13.45 9.16 -8.72
C PRO A 58 13.87 7.87 -9.42
N SER A 59 15.17 7.53 -9.43
CA SER A 59 15.66 6.30 -10.05
C SER A 59 15.26 5.07 -9.23
N TRP A 60 15.34 5.17 -7.90
CA TRP A 60 14.83 4.16 -6.97
C TRP A 60 13.32 3.98 -7.12
N ALA A 61 12.55 5.06 -7.26
CA ALA A 61 11.10 4.98 -7.42
C ALA A 61 10.70 4.23 -8.70
N VAL A 62 11.35 4.54 -9.82
CA VAL A 62 11.12 3.85 -11.10
C VAL A 62 11.53 2.37 -11.01
N ALA A 63 12.70 2.07 -10.44
CA ALA A 63 13.17 0.70 -10.28
C ALA A 63 12.23 -0.13 -9.39
N SER A 64 11.76 0.44 -8.28
CA SER A 64 10.79 -0.20 -7.38
C SER A 64 9.45 -0.44 -8.09
N GLY A 65 8.94 0.53 -8.85
CA GLY A 65 7.74 0.37 -9.66
C GLY A 65 7.87 -0.78 -10.65
N LEU A 66 8.97 -0.82 -11.40
CA LEU A 66 9.25 -1.90 -12.35
C LEU A 66 9.34 -3.26 -11.65
N ARG A 67 10.07 -3.36 -10.53
CA ARG A 67 10.18 -4.62 -9.78
C ARG A 67 8.83 -5.13 -9.28
N ILE A 68 7.94 -4.24 -8.84
CA ILE A 68 6.58 -4.60 -8.42
C ILE A 68 5.78 -5.07 -9.64
N SER A 69 5.84 -4.36 -10.76
CA SER A 69 5.13 -4.74 -11.99
C SER A 69 5.59 -6.09 -12.55
N PHE A 70 6.89 -6.41 -12.45
CA PHE A 70 7.44 -7.71 -12.84
C PHE A 70 7.23 -8.80 -11.77
N GLY A 71 6.66 -8.48 -10.61
CA GLY A 71 6.47 -9.43 -9.51
C GLY A 71 7.76 -9.87 -8.82
N TRP A 72 8.88 -9.17 -9.04
CA TRP A 72 10.16 -9.46 -8.40
C TRP A 72 10.20 -9.02 -6.93
N THR A 73 9.38 -8.06 -6.55
CA THR A 73 9.25 -7.60 -5.16
C THR A 73 7.80 -7.30 -4.83
N THR A 74 7.44 -7.42 -3.54
CA THR A 74 6.12 -7.02 -3.06
C THR A 74 6.16 -5.56 -2.58
N PRO A 75 5.03 -4.82 -2.64
CA PRO A 75 4.97 -3.47 -2.09
C PRO A 75 5.40 -3.41 -0.62
N VAL A 76 5.04 -4.44 0.16
CA VAL A 76 5.44 -4.58 1.56
C VAL A 76 6.95 -4.69 1.72
N ALA A 77 7.63 -5.45 0.84
CA ALA A 77 9.08 -5.56 0.87
C ALA A 77 9.75 -4.20 0.64
N VAL A 78 9.26 -3.42 -0.33
CA VAL A 78 9.75 -2.06 -0.64
C VAL A 78 9.55 -1.10 0.55
N VAL A 79 8.38 -1.14 1.19
CA VAL A 79 8.11 -0.33 2.40
C VAL A 79 9.01 -0.77 3.56
N SER A 80 9.23 -2.07 3.73
CA SER A 80 10.06 -2.62 4.81
C SER A 80 11.58 -2.40 4.63
N GLU A 81 12.01 -2.02 3.42
CA GLU A 81 13.38 -1.62 3.10
C GLU A 81 13.65 -0.18 3.55
N ILE A 82 12.65 0.70 3.45
CA ILE A 82 12.72 2.09 3.90
C ILE A 82 12.42 2.22 5.41
N SER A 83 11.43 1.47 5.88
CA SER A 83 10.95 1.49 7.26
C SER A 83 11.00 0.08 7.84
N PRO A 84 12.13 -0.32 8.46
CA PRO A 84 12.26 -1.62 9.10
C PRO A 84 11.25 -1.83 10.23
N GLU A 85 10.84 -0.74 10.89
CA GLU A 85 9.80 -0.74 11.93
C GLU A 85 8.46 -1.37 11.47
N CYS A 86 8.11 -1.28 10.18
CA CYS A 86 6.87 -1.86 9.67
C CYS A 86 6.94 -3.34 9.35
N ARG A 87 8.15 -3.92 9.29
CA ARG A 87 8.32 -5.33 8.93
C ARG A 87 7.56 -6.26 9.88
N THR A 88 7.61 -5.97 11.18
CA THR A 88 6.93 -6.76 12.22
C THR A 88 5.42 -6.64 12.12
N ALA A 89 4.89 -5.44 11.84
CA ALA A 89 3.45 -5.23 11.69
C ALA A 89 2.90 -5.98 10.46
N PHE A 90 3.64 -5.99 9.35
CA PHE A 90 3.25 -6.73 8.16
C PHE A 90 3.45 -8.25 8.27
N SER A 91 4.45 -8.71 9.03
CA SER A 91 4.61 -10.16 9.26
C SER A 91 3.44 -10.74 10.04
N LEU A 92 2.88 -9.98 10.99
CA LEU A 92 1.69 -10.40 11.75
C LEU A 92 0.45 -10.51 10.86
N LEU A 93 0.24 -9.54 9.97
CA LEU A 93 -0.81 -9.62 8.94
C LEU A 93 -0.62 -10.79 7.96
N GLY A 94 0.61 -11.02 7.52
CA GLY A 94 0.95 -12.11 6.61
C GLY A 94 0.74 -13.49 7.25
N SER A 95 1.01 -13.63 8.55
CA SER A 95 0.73 -14.86 9.29
C SER A 95 -0.76 -15.12 9.51
N GLU A 96 -1.60 -14.07 9.63
CA GLU A 96 -3.07 -14.23 9.69
C GLU A 96 -3.67 -14.60 8.33
N THR A 97 -3.02 -14.21 7.22
CA THR A 97 -3.47 -14.55 5.85
C THR A 97 -2.97 -15.92 5.39
N GLY A 98 -2.00 -16.51 6.09
CA GLY A 98 -1.41 -17.82 5.79
C GLY A 98 -2.08 -19.01 6.48
N GLY A 99 -3.36 -18.86 6.85
CA GLY A 99 -4.17 -19.90 7.46
C GLY A 99 -5.28 -20.40 6.55
N ASP A 100 -4.95 -20.83 5.32
CA ASP A 100 -5.67 -21.88 4.58
C ASP A 100 -4.84 -22.33 3.36
N VAL A 101 -4.92 -23.64 3.08
CA VAL A 101 -4.13 -24.50 2.18
C VAL A 101 -4.07 -24.04 0.71
#